data_AF-A0A9P1GIQ7-F1
#
_entry.id   AF-A0A9P1GIQ7-F1
#
_cell.length_a   1.000
_cell.length_b   1.000
_cell.length_c   1.000
_cell.angle_alpha   90.00
_cell.angle_beta   90.00
_cell.angle_gamma   90.00
#
_symmetry.space_group_name_H-M   'P 1'
#
loop_
_entity.id
_entity.type
_entity.pdbx_description
1 polymer ?
#
loop_
_entity_poly.entity_id
_entity_poly.type
_entity_poly.pdbx_seq_one_letter_code
_entity_poly.pdbx_strand_id
1 'polypeptide(L)'
;MMLYGLQIVDTPGMIDMPVKSESMAGGRGYNFLEVVRWFAKRADLILLLFDPDRPGTTGESLDVLTRSMAGLDHKFVIILNKVDQLDSSVDFARAYGTLGWALSKVIPRKDIPQIYTMYNAGVEQENGVRQHKLPLEAFRQKREEVVQEVLRARTRHWDNVITATEDTLRQLEMVCTVSMAVRMRVRRQRNDVWFWSSSLLGIPSLVAGKFIYEKWPGNRWLHGGCLGAFGLLALGVTSFICECPHH
;
A
#
# COMPACT_ATOMS: atom_id res chain seq x y z
N MET A 1 15.68 16.95 25.48
CA MET A 1 14.52 17.53 24.76
C MET A 1 14.96 17.70 23.30
N MET A 2 14.40 16.94 22.35
CA MET A 2 14.79 17.05 20.93
C MET A 2 14.56 18.50 20.46
N LEU A 3 15.58 19.12 19.88
CA LEU A 3 15.50 20.45 19.29
C LEU A 3 14.33 20.46 18.28
N TYR A 4 13.35 21.35 18.47
CA TYR A 4 12.14 21.47 17.65
C TYR A 4 11.19 20.24 17.61
N GLY A 5 11.39 19.20 18.43
CA GLY A 5 10.54 18.00 18.45
C GLY A 5 10.41 17.33 17.08
N LEU A 6 11.48 17.34 16.30
CA LEU A 6 11.61 16.63 15.02
C LEU A 6 12.63 15.50 15.19
N GLN A 7 12.40 14.40 14.49
CA GLN A 7 13.37 13.30 14.38
C GLN A 7 13.78 13.17 12.92
N ILE A 8 15.08 13.32 12.66
CA ILE A 8 15.65 13.11 11.33
C ILE A 8 16.26 11.71 11.32
N VAL A 9 15.86 10.92 10.33
CA VAL A 9 16.42 9.59 10.09
C VAL A 9 17.25 9.68 8.82
N ASP A 10 18.56 9.48 8.96
CA ASP A 10 19.43 9.35 7.80
C ASP A 10 19.36 7.91 7.28
N THR A 11 19.24 7.76 5.96
CA THR A 11 19.10 6.46 5.29
C THR A 11 20.37 6.12 4.53
N PRO A 12 20.77 4.84 4.45
CA PRO A 12 21.94 4.47 3.66
C PRO A 12 21.77 4.90 2.20
N GLY A 13 22.86 5.35 1.59
CA GLY A 13 22.87 5.81 0.21
C GLY A 13 22.35 4.76 -0.77
N MET A 14 21.64 5.24 -1.79
CA MET A 14 21.15 4.41 -2.89
C MET A 14 22.32 3.96 -3.77
N ILE A 15 22.29 2.71 -4.21
CA ILE A 15 23.31 2.11 -5.07
C ILE A 15 22.71 1.88 -6.45
N ASP A 16 23.36 2.37 -7.50
CA ASP A 16 22.97 2.05 -8.87
C ASP A 16 23.46 0.67 -9.27
N MET A 17 22.85 -0.36 -8.70
CA MET A 17 23.03 -1.72 -9.19
C MET A 17 21.96 -2.01 -10.24
N PRO A 18 22.34 -2.52 -11.42
CA PRO A 18 21.37 -2.92 -12.43
C PRO A 18 20.49 -4.04 -11.85
N VAL A 19 19.18 -3.81 -11.85
CA VAL A 19 18.08 -4.61 -11.27
C VAL A 19 18.06 -6.09 -11.72
N LYS A 20 18.95 -6.52 -12.63
CA LYS A 20 19.01 -7.89 -13.16
C LYS A 20 19.70 -8.93 -12.25
N SER A 21 20.20 -8.56 -11.08
CA SER A 21 20.59 -9.56 -10.07
C SER A 21 19.47 -9.72 -9.04
N GLU A 22 18.50 -10.57 -9.35
CA GLU A 22 17.57 -11.17 -8.36
C GLU A 22 18.29 -12.12 -7.39
N SER A 23 19.61 -12.22 -7.45
CA SER A 23 20.39 -12.98 -6.50
C SER A 23 20.55 -12.20 -5.20
N MET A 24 20.14 -12.82 -4.09
CA MET A 24 20.47 -12.49 -2.69
C MET A 24 21.98 -12.29 -2.40
N ALA A 25 22.84 -12.35 -3.41
CA ALA A 25 24.30 -12.29 -3.33
C ALA A 25 24.91 -10.96 -3.82
N GLY A 26 24.10 -9.97 -4.22
CA GLY A 26 24.61 -8.84 -5.03
C GLY A 26 24.18 -7.43 -4.63
N GLY A 27 23.96 -7.09 -3.35
CA GLY A 27 23.90 -5.66 -2.99
C GLY A 27 23.67 -5.30 -1.52
N ARG A 28 22.65 -5.89 -0.86
CA ARG A 28 22.38 -5.67 0.58
C ARG A 28 21.83 -6.94 1.21
N GLY A 29 22.20 -7.25 2.46
CA GLY A 29 21.74 -8.44 3.20
C GLY A 29 20.30 -8.38 3.72
N TYR A 30 19.46 -7.48 3.17
CA TYR A 30 18.08 -7.24 3.59
C TYR A 30 17.27 -6.64 2.44
N ASN A 31 15.93 -6.74 2.52
CA ASN A 31 15.02 -6.16 1.53
C ASN A 31 14.93 -4.63 1.71
N PHE A 32 15.73 -3.89 0.96
CA PHE A 32 15.77 -2.43 1.04
C PHE A 32 14.42 -1.77 0.69
N LEU A 33 13.72 -2.28 -0.32
CA LEU A 33 12.43 -1.75 -0.78
C LEU A 33 11.38 -1.78 0.34
N GLU A 34 11.25 -2.91 1.03
CA GLU A 34 10.31 -3.04 2.14
C GLU A 34 10.65 -2.14 3.32
N VAL A 35 11.92 -2.03 3.67
CA VAL A 35 12.38 -1.14 4.76
C VAL A 35 12.06 0.32 4.41
N VAL A 36 12.37 0.77 3.19
CA VAL A 36 12.04 2.13 2.76
C VAL A 36 10.54 2.37 2.80
N ARG A 37 9.71 1.43 2.31
CA ARG A 37 8.25 1.54 2.38
C ARG A 37 7.75 1.63 3.82
N TRP A 38 8.36 0.88 4.75
CA TRP A 38 8.01 0.89 6.17
C TRP A 38 8.26 2.26 6.81
N PHE A 39 9.41 2.87 6.51
CA PHE A 39 9.75 4.22 6.96
C PHE A 39 8.87 5.28 6.28
N ALA A 40 8.72 5.22 4.96
CA ALA A 40 7.96 6.20 4.18
C ALA A 40 6.49 6.32 4.63
N LYS A 41 5.87 5.20 5.02
CA LYS A 41 4.49 5.22 5.55
C LYS A 41 4.39 5.98 6.88
N ARG A 42 5.41 5.93 7.73
CA ARG A 42 5.45 6.54 9.07
C ARG A 42 6.03 7.95 9.08
N ALA A 43 6.84 8.29 8.09
CA ALA A 43 7.39 9.61 7.94
C ALA A 43 6.28 10.61 7.61
N ASP A 44 6.40 11.82 8.17
CA ASP A 44 5.53 12.95 7.82
C ASP A 44 6.02 13.69 6.58
N LEU A 45 7.33 13.65 6.34
CA LEU A 45 8.01 14.31 5.24
C LEU A 45 9.17 13.42 4.78
N ILE A 46 9.37 13.34 3.47
CA ILE A 46 10.46 12.56 2.86
C ILE A 46 11.26 13.50 1.98
N LEU A 47 12.53 13.70 2.33
CA LEU A 47 13.45 14.53 1.55
C LEU A 47 14.17 13.65 0.53
N LEU A 48 13.99 13.94 -0.76
CA LEU A 48 14.65 13.24 -1.85
C LEU A 48 15.77 14.12 -2.39
N LEU A 49 17.01 13.74 -2.10
CA LEU A 49 18.20 14.50 -2.46
C LEU A 49 18.80 13.94 -3.75
N PHE A 50 18.90 14.80 -4.77
CA PHE A 50 19.52 14.49 -6.06
C PHE A 50 20.75 15.36 -6.27
N ASP A 51 21.73 14.78 -6.97
CA ASP A 51 23.00 15.43 -7.32
C ASP A 51 23.00 15.80 -8.81
N PRO A 52 23.28 17.07 -9.18
CA PRO A 52 23.28 17.54 -10.57
C PRO A 52 24.42 16.99 -11.41
N ASP A 53 25.51 16.51 -10.80
CA ASP A 53 26.63 15.90 -11.54
C ASP A 53 26.29 14.50 -12.04
N ARG A 54 25.36 13.82 -11.35
CA ARG A 54 24.90 12.48 -11.71
C ARG A 54 23.37 12.38 -11.69
N PRO A 55 22.66 13.18 -12.48
CA PRO A 55 21.20 13.21 -12.45
C PRO A 55 20.58 11.92 -13.00
N GLY A 56 21.36 11.14 -13.79
CA GLY A 56 20.93 9.91 -14.46
C GLY A 56 21.29 8.60 -13.75
N THR A 57 22.05 8.62 -12.66
CA THR A 57 22.39 7.41 -11.88
C THR A 57 21.33 7.20 -10.79
N THR A 58 20.13 6.84 -11.24
CA THR A 58 18.92 6.74 -10.40
C THR A 58 18.14 5.45 -10.68
N GLY A 59 18.81 4.37 -11.11
CA GLY A 59 18.12 3.12 -11.46
C GLY A 59 17.38 2.55 -10.25
N GLU A 60 18.08 2.36 -9.13
CA GLU A 60 17.48 1.94 -7.86
C GLU A 60 16.58 3.04 -7.30
N SER A 61 16.95 4.32 -7.44
CA SER A 61 16.19 5.47 -6.91
C SER A 61 14.80 5.57 -7.52
N LEU A 62 14.70 5.44 -8.84
CA LEU A 62 13.42 5.43 -9.54
C LEU A 62 12.63 4.16 -9.22
N ASP A 63 13.28 3.01 -9.07
CA ASP A 63 12.59 1.76 -8.71
C ASP A 63 12.03 1.81 -7.28
N VAL A 64 12.79 2.33 -6.31
CA VAL A 64 12.34 2.55 -4.93
C VAL A 64 11.19 3.56 -4.90
N LEU A 65 11.30 4.68 -5.63
CA LEU A 65 10.22 5.66 -5.74
C LEU A 65 8.95 5.05 -6.35
N THR A 66 9.10 4.21 -7.38
CA THR A 66 7.97 3.59 -8.09
C THR A 66 7.32 2.48 -7.27
N ARG A 67 8.10 1.57 -6.69
CA ARG A 67 7.58 0.36 -6.02
C ARG A 67 7.30 0.58 -4.54
N SER A 68 8.22 1.24 -3.84
CA SER A 68 8.16 1.34 -2.38
C SER A 68 7.35 2.54 -1.93
N MET A 69 7.45 3.66 -2.67
CA MET A 69 6.83 4.93 -2.28
C MET A 69 5.61 5.35 -3.12
N ALA A 70 5.05 4.43 -3.93
CA ALA A 70 3.79 4.67 -4.63
C ALA A 70 2.66 5.08 -3.67
N GLY A 71 1.96 6.17 -4.02
CA GLY A 71 0.87 6.76 -3.24
C GLY A 71 1.29 7.65 -2.07
N LEU A 72 2.60 7.84 -1.85
CA LEU A 72 3.15 8.70 -0.79
C LEU A 72 3.78 9.99 -1.35
N ASP A 73 3.51 10.31 -2.61
CA ASP A 73 4.12 11.42 -3.35
C ASP A 73 3.77 12.80 -2.78
N HIS A 74 2.67 12.91 -2.05
CA HIS A 74 2.29 14.11 -1.30
C HIS A 74 3.25 14.43 -0.14
N LYS A 75 4.06 13.47 0.30
CA LYS A 75 5.06 13.64 1.38
C LYS A 75 6.43 14.04 0.87
N PHE A 76 6.66 14.02 -0.45
CA PHE A 76 7.98 14.20 -1.03
C PHE A 76 8.34 15.68 -1.13
N VAL A 77 9.55 16.00 -0.70
CA VAL A 77 10.23 17.26 -1.01
C VAL A 77 11.45 16.90 -1.85
N ILE A 78 11.40 17.26 -3.13
CA ILE A 78 12.44 16.92 -4.10
C ILE A 78 13.47 18.03 -4.12
N ILE A 79 14.73 17.68 -3.88
CA ILE A 79 15.82 18.62 -3.71
C ILE A 79 16.91 18.27 -4.71
N LEU A 80 17.23 19.20 -5.61
CA LEU A 80 18.46 19.18 -6.39
C LEU A 80 19.53 19.91 -5.58
N ASN A 81 20.37 19.16 -4.89
CA ASN A 81 21.41 19.67 -4.01
C ASN A 81 22.70 19.95 -4.80
N LYS A 82 23.67 20.66 -4.22
CA LYS A 82 25.00 20.92 -4.81
C LYS A 82 24.98 21.66 -6.16
N VAL A 83 23.97 22.50 -6.41
CA VAL A 83 23.87 23.26 -7.67
C VAL A 83 25.01 24.27 -7.85
N ASP A 84 25.74 24.58 -6.78
CA ASP A 84 26.99 25.36 -6.79
C ASP A 84 28.13 24.63 -7.51
N GLN A 85 28.08 23.31 -7.67
CA GLN A 85 29.12 22.57 -8.40
C GLN A 85 29.05 22.76 -9.91
N LEU A 86 27.93 23.30 -10.41
CA LEU A 86 27.74 23.56 -11.83
C LEU A 86 28.33 24.91 -12.25
N ASP A 87 29.14 24.90 -13.30
CA ASP A 87 29.82 26.09 -13.80
C ASP A 87 28.93 26.96 -14.72
N SER A 88 27.90 26.36 -15.33
CA SER A 88 27.07 26.98 -16.36
C SER A 88 25.58 26.81 -16.11
N SER A 89 24.80 27.86 -16.43
CA SER A 89 23.33 27.80 -16.44
C SER A 89 22.77 26.76 -17.42
N VAL A 90 23.51 26.45 -18.49
CA VAL A 90 23.15 25.42 -19.46
C VAL A 90 23.23 24.02 -18.85
N ASP A 91 24.28 23.74 -18.08
CA ASP A 91 24.45 22.45 -17.42
C ASP A 91 23.43 22.27 -16.30
N PHE A 92 23.11 23.34 -15.58
CA PHE A 92 21.99 23.38 -14.64
C PHE A 92 20.65 23.05 -15.31
N ALA A 93 20.34 23.70 -16.43
CA ALA A 93 19.10 23.42 -17.17
C ALA A 93 19.05 21.96 -17.66
N ARG A 94 20.20 21.41 -18.10
CA ARG A 94 20.31 20.00 -18.53
C ARG A 94 20.09 19.03 -17.37
N ALA A 95 20.71 19.27 -16.22
CA ALA A 95 20.56 18.43 -15.04
C ALA A 95 19.12 18.48 -14.50
N TYR A 96 18.55 19.68 -14.38
CA TYR A 96 17.17 19.89 -13.96
C TYR A 96 16.18 19.21 -14.92
N GLY A 97 16.36 19.37 -16.24
CA GLY A 97 15.53 18.72 -17.25
C GLY A 97 15.62 17.19 -17.21
N THR A 98 16.84 16.66 -17.02
CA THR A 98 17.07 15.21 -16.91
C THR A 98 16.36 14.63 -15.68
N LEU A 99 16.47 15.29 -14.53
CA LEU A 99 15.77 14.91 -13.31
C LEU A 99 14.25 14.99 -13.49
N GLY A 100 13.73 16.07 -14.08
CA GLY A 100 12.31 16.23 -14.36
C GLY A 100 11.76 15.11 -15.26
N TRP A 101 12.52 14.70 -16.28
CA TRP A 101 12.16 13.57 -17.13
C TRP A 101 12.23 12.21 -16.41
N ALA A 102 13.19 12.03 -15.52
CA ALA A 102 13.27 10.81 -14.71
C ALA A 102 12.05 10.71 -13.78
N LEU A 103 11.69 11.80 -13.12
CA LEU A 103 10.56 11.88 -12.20
C LEU A 103 9.20 11.70 -12.90
N SER A 104 9.05 12.17 -14.14
CA SER A 104 7.79 12.03 -14.89
C SER A 104 7.41 10.58 -15.20
N LYS A 105 8.39 9.67 -15.20
CA LYS A 105 8.14 8.23 -15.35
C LYS A 105 7.62 7.57 -14.09
N VAL A 106 7.87 8.18 -12.94
CA VAL A 106 7.67 7.59 -11.61
C VAL A 106 6.46 8.21 -10.91
N ILE A 107 6.35 9.53 -10.98
CA ILE A 107 5.28 10.29 -10.35
C ILE A 107 4.19 10.51 -11.41
N PRO A 108 2.99 9.92 -11.26
CA PRO A 108 1.91 10.03 -12.23
C PRO A 108 1.19 11.38 -12.11
N ARG A 109 1.92 12.48 -12.28
CA ARG A 109 1.38 13.84 -12.31
C ARG A 109 1.52 14.42 -13.71
N LYS A 110 0.54 15.26 -14.08
CA LYS A 110 0.56 16.00 -15.36
C LYS A 110 1.70 17.02 -15.39
N ASP A 111 2.00 17.61 -14.24
CA ASP A 111 3.01 18.66 -14.09
C ASP A 111 4.23 18.14 -13.32
N ILE A 112 5.40 18.67 -13.65
CA ILE A 112 6.65 18.34 -12.95
C ILE A 112 6.52 18.79 -11.49
N PRO A 113 6.79 17.92 -10.50
CA PRO A 113 6.78 18.32 -9.10
C PRO A 113 7.77 19.45 -8.83
N GLN A 114 7.50 20.26 -7.82
CA GLN A 114 8.42 21.32 -7.41
C GLN A 114 9.77 20.71 -7.00
N ILE A 115 10.84 21.11 -7.68
CA ILE A 115 12.22 20.73 -7.36
C ILE A 115 12.89 21.94 -6.71
N TYR A 116 13.36 21.76 -5.48
CA TYR A 116 14.09 22.80 -4.74
C TYR A 116 15.56 22.74 -5.10
N THR A 117 16.11 23.85 -5.58
CA THR A 117 17.53 23.96 -5.93
C THR A 117 18.27 24.58 -4.77
N MET A 118 19.21 23.84 -4.18
CA MET A 118 19.97 24.30 -3.03
C MET A 118 21.43 23.90 -3.09
N TYR A 119 22.23 24.58 -2.29
CA TYR A 119 23.63 24.26 -2.04
C TYR A 119 23.92 24.41 -0.55
N ASN A 120 24.92 23.67 -0.07
CA ASN A 120 25.36 23.77 1.31
C ASN A 120 26.39 24.88 1.45
N ALA A 121 25.92 26.10 1.76
CA ALA A 121 26.81 27.20 2.14
C ALA A 121 27.56 26.84 3.44
N GLY A 122 28.88 26.65 3.35
CA GLY A 122 29.75 26.32 4.49
C GLY A 122 30.83 25.26 4.23
N VAL A 123 30.77 24.53 3.11
CA VAL A 123 31.94 23.78 2.60
C VAL A 123 32.64 24.69 1.60
N GLU A 124 33.23 25.78 2.12
CA GLU A 124 34.19 26.55 1.35
C GLU A 124 35.37 25.61 1.05
N GLN A 125 35.45 25.08 -0.17
CA GLN A 125 36.77 24.74 -0.67
C GLN A 125 37.54 26.05 -0.71
N GLU A 126 38.73 26.09 -0.10
CA GLU A 126 39.71 27.19 -0.13
C GLU A 126 40.14 27.61 -1.56
N ASN A 127 39.50 27.07 -2.60
CA ASN A 127 39.71 27.41 -3.99
C ASN A 127 38.95 28.70 -4.29
N GLY A 128 39.70 29.81 -4.17
CA GLY A 128 39.28 31.21 -4.29
C GLY A 128 38.09 31.52 -5.22
N VAL A 129 37.32 32.51 -4.79
CA VAL A 129 36.20 33.22 -5.46
C VAL A 129 35.99 32.79 -6.92
N ARG A 130 35.36 31.63 -7.14
CA ARG A 130 34.84 31.27 -8.46
C ARG A 130 33.67 32.19 -8.74
N GLN A 131 33.77 33.03 -9.77
CA GLN A 131 32.61 33.77 -10.27
C GLN A 131 31.61 32.78 -10.87
N HIS A 132 30.69 32.27 -10.05
CA HIS A 132 29.61 31.41 -10.55
C HIS A 132 28.65 32.23 -11.41
N LYS A 133 28.34 31.71 -12.60
CA LYS A 133 27.34 32.28 -13.54
C LYS A 133 25.90 32.00 -13.12
N LEU A 134 25.70 31.46 -11.91
CA LEU A 134 24.40 31.03 -11.38
C LEU A 134 23.91 32.01 -10.30
N PRO A 135 22.59 32.22 -10.18
CA PRO A 135 22.01 33.11 -9.18
C PRO A 135 21.99 32.45 -7.80
N LEU A 136 23.14 32.44 -7.10
CA LEU A 136 23.31 31.78 -5.80
C LEU A 136 22.38 32.33 -4.70
N GLU A 137 21.99 33.60 -4.79
CA GLU A 137 21.03 34.21 -3.84
C GLU A 137 19.64 33.59 -3.95
N ALA A 138 19.17 33.33 -5.17
CA ALA A 138 17.88 32.68 -5.40
C ALA A 138 17.85 31.25 -4.84
N PHE A 139 18.96 30.51 -4.96
CA PHE A 139 19.09 29.18 -4.37
C PHE A 139 19.12 29.22 -2.83
N ARG A 140 19.66 30.29 -2.24
CA ARG A 140 19.62 30.50 -0.79
C ARG A 140 18.19 30.72 -0.30
N GLN A 141 17.37 31.46 -1.04
CA GLN A 141 15.95 31.62 -0.73
C GLN A 141 15.21 30.27 -0.80
N LYS A 142 15.50 29.44 -1.81
CA LYS A 142 14.93 28.09 -1.93
C LYS A 142 15.32 27.17 -0.77
N ARG A 143 16.54 27.29 -0.25
CA ARG A 143 16.94 26.58 0.97
C ARG A 143 16.08 26.98 2.16
N GLU A 144 15.80 28.27 2.34
CA GLU A 144 14.93 28.73 3.43
C GLU A 144 13.50 28.17 3.28
N GLU A 145 12.97 28.14 2.05
CA GLU A 145 11.68 27.50 1.78
C GLU A 145 11.69 26.02 2.23
N VAL A 146 12.72 25.24 1.90
CA VAL A 146 12.85 23.84 2.35
C VAL A 146 12.92 23.73 3.87
N VAL A 147 13.67 24.62 4.54
CA VAL A 147 13.75 24.64 6.01
C VAL A 147 12.37 24.89 6.61
N GLN A 148 11.62 25.86 6.08
CA GLN A 148 10.25 26.13 6.53
C GLN A 148 9.33 24.92 6.28
N GLU A 149 9.48 24.22 5.17
CA GLU A 149 8.73 23.00 4.87
C GLU A 149 9.02 21.87 5.87
N VAL A 150 10.28 21.70 6.27
CA VAL A 150 10.70 20.75 7.32
C VAL A 150 10.12 21.14 8.68
N LEU A 151 10.16 22.43 9.04
CA LEU A 151 9.60 22.91 10.31
C LEU A 151 8.06 22.75 10.35
N ARG A 152 7.39 22.87 9.20
CA ARG A 152 5.94 22.63 9.05
C ARG A 152 5.55 21.15 9.14
N ALA A 153 6.49 20.21 9.10
CA ALA A 153 6.20 18.78 9.15
C ALA A 153 5.35 18.39 10.36
N ARG A 154 5.56 19.04 11.52
CA ARG A 154 4.74 18.80 12.71
C ARG A 154 3.27 19.14 12.49
N THR A 155 2.98 20.26 11.83
CA THR A 155 1.59 20.66 11.57
C THR A 155 0.96 19.70 10.56
N ARG A 156 1.72 19.28 9.54
CA ARG A 156 1.30 18.29 8.54
C ARG A 156 1.05 16.90 9.11
N HIS A 157 1.65 16.58 10.24
CA HIS A 157 1.44 15.29 10.90
C HIS A 157 -0.05 15.01 11.12
N TRP A 158 -0.82 16.00 11.55
CA TRP A 158 -2.25 15.83 11.77
C TRP A 158 -3.01 15.55 10.48
N ASP A 159 -2.68 16.24 9.38
CA ASP A 159 -3.27 15.98 8.07
C ASP A 159 -2.93 14.56 7.58
N ASN A 160 -1.67 14.14 7.73
CA ASN A 160 -1.22 12.79 7.38
C ASN A 160 -1.96 11.72 8.19
N VAL A 161 -2.16 11.94 9.49
CA VAL A 161 -2.90 11.02 10.38
C VAL A 161 -4.36 10.95 9.95
N ILE A 162 -4.98 12.09 9.63
CA ILE A 162 -6.37 12.14 9.14
C ILE A 162 -6.48 11.36 7.83
N THR A 163 -5.64 11.63 6.83
CA THR A 163 -5.66 10.93 5.54
C THR A 163 -5.43 9.42 5.71
N ALA A 164 -4.45 9.01 6.52
CA ALA A 164 -4.17 7.60 6.77
C ALA A 164 -5.35 6.89 7.46
N THR A 165 -6.02 7.58 8.37
CA THR A 165 -7.22 7.07 9.05
C THR A 165 -8.38 6.93 8.07
N GLU A 166 -8.61 7.94 7.24
CA GLU A 166 -9.65 7.92 6.21
C GLU A 166 -9.44 6.78 5.21
N ASP A 167 -8.22 6.58 4.74
CA ASP A 167 -7.89 5.46 3.85
C ASP A 167 -8.11 4.09 4.51
N THR A 168 -7.78 3.98 5.80
CA THR A 168 -8.03 2.75 6.57
C THR A 168 -9.54 2.50 6.71
N LEU A 169 -10.33 3.54 6.98
CA LEU A 169 -11.79 3.43 7.07
C LEU A 169 -12.40 3.00 5.73
N ARG A 170 -11.95 3.57 4.60
CA ARG A 170 -12.39 3.15 3.25
C ARG A 170 -12.06 1.68 2.96
N GLN A 171 -10.87 1.23 3.36
CA GLN A 171 -10.48 -0.18 3.21
C GLN A 171 -11.36 -1.10 4.07
N LEU A 172 -11.64 -0.71 5.32
CA LEU A 172 -12.55 -1.45 6.19
C LEU A 172 -13.97 -1.51 5.63
N GLU A 173 -14.47 -0.40 5.10
CA GLU A 173 -15.77 -0.34 4.44
C GLU A 173 -15.84 -1.29 3.24
N MET A 174 -14.80 -1.32 2.40
CA MET A 174 -14.69 -2.24 1.27
C MET A 174 -14.73 -3.71 1.76
N VAL A 175 -13.93 -4.05 2.76
CA VAL A 175 -13.89 -5.41 3.32
C VAL A 175 -15.24 -5.80 3.93
N CYS A 176 -15.87 -4.90 4.68
CA CYS A 176 -17.21 -5.12 5.24
C CYS A 176 -18.25 -5.35 4.15
N THR A 177 -18.24 -4.54 3.10
CA THR A 177 -19.16 -4.64 1.97
C THR A 177 -18.99 -5.96 1.22
N VAL A 178 -17.75 -6.33 0.89
CA VAL A 178 -17.43 -7.61 0.23
C VAL A 178 -17.82 -8.78 1.12
N SER A 179 -17.48 -8.73 2.41
CA SER A 179 -17.81 -9.78 3.36
C SER A 179 -19.32 -9.96 3.53
N MET A 180 -20.08 -8.86 3.57
CA MET A 180 -21.55 -8.90 3.65
C MET A 180 -22.15 -9.46 2.37
N ALA A 181 -21.66 -9.06 1.20
CA ALA A 181 -22.10 -9.59 -0.09
C ALA A 181 -21.83 -11.10 -0.20
N VAL A 182 -20.64 -11.56 0.20
CA VAL A 182 -20.28 -12.99 0.25
C VAL A 182 -21.18 -13.73 1.23
N ARG A 183 -21.39 -13.20 2.44
CA ARG A 183 -22.26 -13.81 3.45
C ARG A 183 -23.70 -13.95 2.94
N MET A 184 -24.23 -12.95 2.24
CA MET A 184 -25.57 -13.03 1.66
C MET A 184 -25.65 -14.09 0.56
N ARG A 185 -24.63 -14.19 -0.31
CA ARG A 185 -24.56 -15.22 -1.35
C ARG A 185 -24.51 -16.62 -0.77
N VAL A 186 -23.63 -16.85 0.22
CA VAL A 186 -23.52 -18.14 0.92
C VAL A 186 -24.80 -18.48 1.66
N ARG A 187 -25.42 -17.52 2.36
CA ARG A 187 -26.68 -17.76 3.08
C ARG A 187 -27.83 -18.08 2.13
N ARG A 188 -27.89 -17.44 0.95
CA ARG A 188 -28.90 -17.74 -0.08
C ARG A 188 -28.71 -19.15 -0.64
N GLN A 189 -27.49 -19.51 -1.04
CA GLN A 189 -27.20 -20.88 -1.50
C GLN A 189 -27.52 -21.91 -0.42
N ARG A 190 -27.15 -21.66 0.84
CA ARG A 190 -27.48 -22.55 1.96
C ARG A 190 -29.00 -22.69 2.16
N ASN A 191 -29.74 -21.58 2.08
CA ASN A 191 -31.20 -21.60 2.19
C ASN A 191 -31.84 -22.34 1.00
N ASP A 192 -31.35 -22.16 -0.21
CA ASP A 192 -31.84 -22.85 -1.40
C ASP A 192 -31.57 -24.36 -1.29
N VAL A 193 -30.36 -24.76 -0.90
CA VAL A 193 -30.01 -26.17 -0.62
C VAL A 193 -30.92 -26.74 0.46
N TRP A 194 -31.10 -26.03 1.58
CA TRP A 194 -31.95 -26.46 2.68
C TRP A 194 -33.43 -26.57 2.28
N PHE A 195 -33.92 -25.65 1.44
CA PHE A 195 -35.29 -25.67 0.92
C PHE A 195 -35.52 -26.87 -0.01
N TRP A 196 -34.59 -27.11 -0.95
CA TRP A 196 -34.67 -28.25 -1.87
C TRP A 196 -34.50 -29.58 -1.14
N SER A 197 -33.58 -29.68 -0.19
CA SER A 197 -33.39 -30.91 0.59
C SER A 197 -34.59 -31.24 1.48
N SER A 198 -35.19 -30.22 2.11
CA SER A 198 -36.41 -30.40 2.91
C SER A 198 -37.61 -30.80 2.05
N SER A 199 -37.74 -30.24 0.84
CA SER A 199 -38.79 -30.62 -0.09
C SER A 199 -38.61 -32.05 -0.64
N LEU A 200 -37.38 -32.43 -1.00
CA LEU A 200 -37.07 -33.75 -1.59
C LEU A 200 -37.13 -34.89 -0.58
N LEU A 201 -36.67 -34.68 0.67
CA LEU A 201 -36.56 -35.75 1.68
C LEU A 201 -37.60 -35.63 2.80
N GLY A 202 -37.95 -34.41 3.21
CA GLY A 202 -38.87 -34.16 4.32
C GLY A 202 -40.33 -34.44 3.98
N ILE A 203 -40.82 -33.99 2.82
CA ILE A 203 -42.22 -34.19 2.42
C ILE A 203 -42.54 -35.68 2.19
N PRO A 204 -41.74 -36.45 1.42
CA PRO A 204 -42.03 -37.87 1.21
C PRO A 204 -41.94 -38.71 2.50
N SER A 205 -41.04 -38.36 3.42
CA SER A 205 -40.89 -39.07 4.69
C SER A 205 -42.09 -38.85 5.62
N LEU A 206 -42.65 -37.63 5.68
CA LEU A 206 -43.89 -37.36 6.43
C LEU A 206 -45.09 -38.10 5.84
N VAL A 207 -45.22 -38.15 4.51
CA VAL A 207 -46.30 -38.90 3.84
C VAL A 207 -46.16 -40.40 4.08
N ALA A 208 -44.95 -40.95 3.95
CA ALA A 208 -44.68 -42.35 4.24
C ALA A 208 -44.95 -42.70 5.70
N GLY A 209 -44.54 -41.84 6.65
CA GLY A 209 -44.83 -42.00 8.06
C GLY A 209 -46.33 -41.98 8.37
N LYS A 210 -47.09 -41.05 7.77
CA LYS A 210 -48.55 -41.01 7.90
C LYS A 210 -49.21 -42.27 7.33
N PHE A 211 -48.77 -42.73 6.16
CA PHE A 211 -49.29 -43.95 5.53
C PHE A 211 -49.03 -45.20 6.38
N ILE A 212 -47.84 -45.31 6.98
CA ILE A 212 -47.49 -46.41 7.89
C ILE A 212 -48.34 -46.34 9.17
N TYR A 213 -48.56 -45.13 9.71
CA TYR A 213 -49.41 -44.92 10.89
C TYR A 213 -50.87 -45.33 10.66
N GLU A 214 -51.46 -44.94 9.52
CA GLU A 214 -52.83 -45.33 9.16
C GLU A 214 -52.95 -46.84 8.90
N LYS A 215 -51.92 -47.48 8.34
CA LYS A 215 -51.98 -48.90 7.96
C LYS A 215 -51.80 -49.83 9.16
N TRP A 216 -50.94 -49.52 10.13
CA TRP A 216 -50.59 -50.41 11.27
C TRP A 216 -50.71 -49.70 12.64
N PRO A 217 -51.91 -49.55 13.23
CA PRO A 217 -52.13 -48.73 14.44
C PRO A 217 -51.59 -49.33 15.76
N GLY A 218 -51.11 -50.58 15.78
CA GLY A 218 -50.80 -51.31 17.03
C GLY A 218 -49.36 -51.25 17.55
N ASN A 219 -48.38 -50.78 16.77
CA ASN A 219 -46.95 -50.99 17.09
C ASN A 219 -46.17 -49.67 17.28
N ARG A 220 -46.32 -49.05 18.46
CA ARG A 220 -45.73 -47.72 18.80
C ARG A 220 -44.20 -47.66 18.64
N TRP A 221 -43.50 -48.78 18.85
CA TRP A 221 -42.04 -48.88 18.70
C TRP A 221 -41.56 -48.80 17.25
N LEU A 222 -42.30 -49.40 16.32
CA LEU A 222 -41.98 -49.41 14.89
C LEU A 222 -42.21 -48.03 14.27
N HIS A 223 -43.25 -47.33 14.72
CA HIS A 223 -43.55 -45.94 14.33
C HIS A 223 -42.46 -44.97 14.79
N GLY A 224 -42.03 -45.05 16.05
CA GLY A 224 -40.96 -44.20 16.59
C GLY A 224 -39.60 -44.45 15.92
N GLY A 225 -39.28 -45.72 15.66
CA GLY A 225 -38.01 -46.12 15.02
C GLY A 225 -37.89 -45.65 13.56
N CYS A 226 -38.95 -45.81 12.76
CA CYS A 226 -38.94 -45.36 11.36
C CYS A 226 -38.89 -43.84 11.24
N LEU A 227 -39.65 -43.10 12.07
CA LEU A 227 -39.60 -41.63 12.09
C LEU A 227 -38.23 -41.10 12.56
N GLY A 228 -37.64 -41.71 13.59
CA GLY A 228 -36.30 -41.34 14.07
C GLY A 228 -35.20 -41.61 13.05
N ALA A 229 -35.22 -42.77 12.38
CA ALA A 229 -34.24 -43.12 11.35
C ALA A 229 -34.33 -42.21 10.12
N PHE A 230 -35.56 -41.85 9.69
CA PHE A 230 -35.76 -40.90 8.59
C PHE A 230 -35.33 -39.48 8.96
N GLY A 231 -35.61 -39.03 10.18
CA GLY A 231 -35.17 -37.72 10.67
C GLY A 231 -33.64 -37.59 10.71
N LEU A 232 -32.95 -38.64 11.16
CA LEU A 232 -31.48 -38.69 11.18
C LEU A 232 -30.87 -38.73 9.78
N LEU A 233 -31.45 -39.46 8.83
CA LEU A 233 -30.99 -39.48 7.44
C LEU A 233 -31.24 -38.15 6.73
N ALA A 234 -32.40 -37.52 6.93
CA ALA A 234 -32.68 -36.20 6.36
C ALA A 234 -31.70 -35.15 6.91
N LEU A 235 -31.50 -35.11 8.23
CA LEU A 235 -30.52 -34.21 8.85
C LEU A 235 -29.11 -34.49 8.34
N GLY A 236 -28.68 -35.76 8.33
CA GLY A 236 -27.36 -36.18 7.85
C GLY A 236 -27.08 -35.79 6.41
N VAL A 237 -28.05 -35.97 5.49
CA VAL A 237 -27.92 -35.58 4.08
C VAL A 237 -27.91 -34.06 3.93
N THR A 238 -28.71 -33.31 4.70
CA THR A 238 -28.65 -31.84 4.66
C THR A 238 -27.32 -31.27 5.17
N SER A 239 -26.75 -31.84 6.22
CA SER A 239 -25.42 -31.47 6.72
C SER A 239 -24.32 -31.82 5.73
N PHE A 240 -24.37 -33.01 5.13
CA PHE A 240 -23.36 -33.45 4.16
C PHE A 240 -23.35 -32.59 2.88
N ILE A 241 -24.52 -32.24 2.34
CA ILE A 241 -24.62 -31.35 1.17
C ILE A 241 -24.20 -29.91 1.51
N CYS A 242 -24.44 -29.44 2.74
CA CYS A 242 -23.95 -28.13 3.20
C CYS A 242 -22.43 -28.09 3.44
N GLU A 243 -21.81 -29.21 3.81
CA GLU A 243 -20.37 -29.31 4.09
C GLU A 243 -19.53 -29.67 2.87
N CYS A 244 -20.13 -30.15 1.77
CA CYS A 244 -19.41 -30.35 0.51
C CYS A 244 -18.91 -28.99 -0.01
N PRO A 245 -17.58 -28.75 -0.05
CA PRO A 245 -17.04 -27.55 -0.65
C PRO A 245 -17.23 -27.66 -2.16
N HIS A 246 -18.05 -26.78 -2.72
CA HIS A 246 -18.12 -26.61 -4.17
C HIS A 246 -16.75 -26.14 -4.68
N HIS A 247 -16.05 -27.02 -5.40
CA HIS A 247 -14.96 -26.68 -6.31
C HIS A 247 -15.45 -25.85 -7.49
#